data_AF-A0A291GCB0-F1
#
_entry.id   AF-A0A291GCB0-F1
#
_cell.length_a   1.000
_cell.length_b   1.000
_cell.length_c   1.000
_cell.angle_alpha   90.00
_cell.angle_beta   90.00
_cell.angle_gamma   90.00
#
_symmetry.space_group_name_H-M   'P 1'
#
loop_
_entity.id
_entity.type
_entity.pdbx_description
1 polymer ?
#
loop_
_entity_poly.entity_id
_entity_poly.type
_entity_poly.pdbx_seq_one_letter_code
_entity_poly.pdbx_strand_id
1 'polypeptide(L)'
;MSSSHHQGWHTRRQRQKTRQKQREIWQQDATEARKKARRGLDLAAGLKAYRKFLGLTQARFGCEFGYSEKSIRDYEAGIRDVPGALISKILLRGDTELHSLFNVKPDPVPRHIKSAIFQRFLEATKYFQKKNLYDLFDAQEDIIEIGFELQHFGAIQDSVVRDRVEQAWQGIEAMYENGWPGYANLEWEEEALAKQIESERRRTLRQRRKNKKRTSQKF
;
A
#
# COMPACT_ATOMS: atom_id res chain seq x y z
N MET A 1 -55.24 24.23 -10.99
CA MET A 1 -53.77 24.26 -11.21
C MET A 1 -53.01 23.09 -10.52
N SER A 2 -53.63 21.92 -10.28
CA SER A 2 -53.01 20.79 -9.52
C SER A 2 -52.36 19.68 -10.38
N SER A 3 -52.38 19.79 -11.71
CA SER A 3 -51.94 18.70 -12.61
C SER A 3 -50.42 18.55 -12.71
N SER A 4 -49.68 19.66 -12.69
CA SER A 4 -48.21 19.66 -12.91
C SER A 4 -47.42 19.08 -11.72
N HIS A 5 -47.89 19.27 -10.49
CA HIS A 5 -47.27 18.68 -9.29
C HIS A 5 -47.43 17.16 -9.23
N HIS A 6 -48.56 16.63 -9.70
CA HIS A 6 -48.82 15.20 -9.71
C HIS A 6 -47.95 14.46 -10.74
N GLN A 7 -47.80 15.03 -11.96
CA GLN A 7 -46.93 14.47 -13.00
C GLN A 7 -45.47 14.38 -12.56
N GLY A 8 -44.94 15.42 -11.89
CA GLY A 8 -43.57 15.43 -11.38
C GLY A 8 -43.28 14.33 -10.34
N TRP A 9 -44.25 14.01 -9.48
CA TRP A 9 -44.12 12.95 -8.48
C TRP A 9 -44.02 11.56 -9.11
N HIS A 10 -44.86 11.26 -10.11
CA HIS A 10 -44.81 9.98 -10.83
C HIS A 10 -43.46 9.76 -11.54
N THR A 11 -42.92 10.80 -12.21
CA THR A 11 -41.61 10.72 -12.88
C THR A 11 -40.47 10.49 -11.88
N ARG A 12 -40.47 11.16 -10.71
CA ARG A 12 -39.45 10.95 -9.66
C ARG A 12 -39.50 9.53 -9.10
N ARG A 13 -40.70 9.01 -8.83
CA ARG A 13 -40.90 7.65 -8.31
C ARG A 13 -40.47 6.59 -9.32
N GLN A 14 -40.79 6.78 -10.60
CA GLN A 14 -40.30 5.90 -11.68
C GLN A 14 -38.77 5.91 -11.75
N ARG A 15 -38.13 7.08 -11.76
CA ARG A 15 -36.66 7.20 -11.75
C ARG A 15 -36.03 6.52 -10.54
N GLN A 16 -36.60 6.65 -9.35
CA GLN A 16 -36.13 5.96 -8.15
C GLN A 16 -36.21 4.45 -8.30
N LYS A 17 -37.35 3.91 -8.77
CA LYS A 17 -37.52 2.47 -9.04
C LYS A 17 -36.52 1.96 -10.07
N THR A 18 -36.30 2.69 -11.17
CA THR A 18 -35.33 2.31 -12.19
C THR A 18 -33.91 2.30 -11.64
N ARG A 19 -33.52 3.31 -10.85
CA ARG A 19 -32.21 3.36 -10.17
C ARG A 19 -32.03 2.22 -9.17
N GLN A 20 -33.06 1.90 -8.40
CA GLN A 20 -33.02 0.77 -7.46
C GLN A 20 -32.82 -0.55 -8.19
N LYS A 21 -33.61 -0.82 -9.24
CA LYS A 21 -33.46 -2.03 -10.06
C LYS A 21 -32.09 -2.13 -10.71
N GLN A 22 -31.54 -1.02 -11.21
CA GLN A 22 -30.17 -0.98 -11.74
C GLN A 22 -29.12 -1.31 -10.67
N ARG A 23 -29.29 -0.82 -9.44
CA ARG A 23 -28.39 -1.16 -8.31
C ARG A 23 -28.45 -2.64 -7.98
N GLU A 24 -29.65 -3.23 -7.95
CA GLU A 24 -29.83 -4.66 -7.70
C GLU A 24 -29.16 -5.53 -8.78
N ILE A 25 -29.37 -5.20 -10.06
CA ILE A 25 -28.71 -5.88 -11.19
C ILE A 25 -27.19 -5.78 -11.04
N TRP A 26 -26.65 -4.58 -10.77
CA TRP A 26 -25.21 -4.41 -10.58
C TRP A 26 -24.66 -5.17 -9.37
N GLN A 27 -25.41 -5.27 -8.27
CA GLN A 27 -25.01 -6.06 -7.12
C GLN A 27 -24.98 -7.56 -7.45
N GLN A 28 -25.94 -8.04 -8.24
CA GLN A 28 -25.97 -9.43 -8.73
C GLN A 28 -24.79 -9.69 -9.67
N ASP A 29 -24.56 -8.84 -10.67
CA ASP A 29 -23.45 -8.95 -11.61
C ASP A 29 -22.09 -8.95 -10.87
N ALA A 30 -21.92 -8.05 -9.90
CA ALA A 30 -20.72 -8.00 -9.07
C ALA A 30 -20.56 -9.27 -8.24
N THR A 31 -21.64 -9.81 -7.69
CA THR A 31 -21.61 -11.06 -6.90
C THR A 31 -21.23 -12.25 -7.76
N GLU A 32 -21.80 -12.37 -8.96
CA GLU A 32 -21.45 -13.43 -9.91
C GLU A 32 -20.02 -13.30 -10.43
N ALA A 33 -19.55 -12.06 -10.68
CA ALA A 33 -18.15 -11.81 -11.01
C ALA A 33 -17.19 -12.27 -9.90
N ARG A 34 -17.52 -11.98 -8.63
CA ARG A 34 -16.73 -12.47 -7.46
C ARG A 34 -16.74 -13.99 -7.37
N LYS A 35 -17.91 -14.63 -7.53
CA LYS A 35 -18.00 -16.10 -7.56
C LYS A 35 -17.14 -16.68 -8.67
N LYS A 36 -17.19 -16.12 -9.87
CA LYS A 36 -16.38 -16.56 -11.01
C LYS A 36 -14.89 -16.39 -10.74
N ALA A 37 -14.46 -15.27 -10.17
CA ALA A 37 -13.06 -15.03 -9.79
C ALA A 37 -12.57 -16.04 -8.75
N ARG A 38 -13.44 -16.47 -7.82
CA ARG A 38 -13.14 -17.45 -6.77
C ARG A 38 -13.21 -18.91 -7.24
N ARG A 39 -13.65 -19.21 -8.46
CA ARG A 39 -13.61 -20.59 -8.99
C ARG A 39 -12.18 -21.10 -9.21
N GLY A 40 -11.19 -20.20 -9.28
CA GLY A 40 -9.77 -20.54 -9.40
C GLY A 40 -9.00 -20.53 -8.08
N LEU A 41 -9.69 -20.66 -6.92
CA LEU A 41 -9.02 -20.78 -5.62
C LEU A 41 -8.12 -22.03 -5.62
N ASP A 42 -6.82 -21.81 -5.57
CA ASP A 42 -5.81 -22.88 -5.51
C ASP A 42 -4.80 -22.55 -4.43
N LEU A 43 -5.08 -23.08 -3.23
CA LEU A 43 -4.25 -22.88 -2.06
C LEU A 43 -2.87 -23.55 -2.22
N ALA A 44 -2.78 -24.67 -2.94
CA ALA A 44 -1.50 -25.36 -3.17
C ALA A 44 -0.58 -24.52 -4.06
N ALA A 45 -1.12 -23.97 -5.15
CA ALA A 45 -0.39 -23.05 -6.02
C ALA A 45 0.00 -21.76 -5.29
N GLY A 46 -0.90 -21.17 -4.50
CA GLY A 46 -0.62 -19.96 -3.75
C GLY A 46 0.41 -20.15 -2.63
N LEU A 47 0.37 -21.28 -1.90
CA LEU A 47 1.39 -21.64 -0.92
C LEU A 47 2.78 -21.78 -1.59
N LYS A 48 2.84 -22.45 -2.73
CA LYS A 48 4.08 -22.61 -3.52
C LYS A 48 4.60 -21.27 -4.03
N ALA A 49 3.71 -20.38 -4.48
CA ALA A 49 4.07 -19.04 -4.93
C ALA A 49 4.65 -18.21 -3.77
N TYR A 50 4.00 -18.26 -2.60
CA TYR A 50 4.47 -17.57 -1.40
C TYR A 50 5.84 -18.06 -0.94
N ARG A 51 6.08 -19.38 -0.88
CA ARG A 51 7.42 -19.91 -0.55
C ARG A 51 8.48 -19.41 -1.54
N LYS A 52 8.15 -19.41 -2.84
CA LYS A 52 9.08 -18.94 -3.89
C LYS A 52 9.37 -17.44 -3.76
N PHE A 53 8.37 -16.63 -3.39
CA PHE A 53 8.53 -15.21 -3.12
C PHE A 53 9.54 -14.96 -2.00
N LEU A 54 9.50 -15.76 -0.93
CA LEU A 54 10.49 -15.71 0.15
C LEU A 54 11.88 -16.24 -0.25
N GLY A 55 12.03 -16.83 -1.44
CA GLY A 55 13.29 -17.44 -1.87
C GLY A 55 13.68 -18.70 -1.08
N LEU A 56 12.73 -19.39 -0.46
CA LEU A 56 13.00 -20.52 0.44
C LEU A 56 12.86 -21.88 -0.26
N THR A 57 13.66 -22.85 0.16
CA THR A 57 13.46 -24.26 -0.21
C THR A 57 12.30 -24.86 0.60
N GLN A 58 11.71 -25.98 0.14
CA GLN A 58 10.63 -26.66 0.89
C GLN A 58 11.08 -27.08 2.28
N ALA A 59 12.33 -27.52 2.43
CA ALA A 59 12.90 -27.91 3.72
C ALA A 59 13.02 -26.72 4.67
N ARG A 60 13.55 -25.59 4.18
CA ARG A 60 13.72 -24.38 5.01
C ARG A 60 12.37 -23.78 5.39
N PHE A 61 11.44 -23.73 4.46
CA PHE A 61 10.06 -23.28 4.72
C PHE A 61 9.38 -24.18 5.76
N GLY A 62 9.51 -25.51 5.62
CA GLY A 62 9.01 -26.46 6.60
C GLY A 62 9.59 -26.21 7.99
N CYS A 63 10.92 -26.05 8.10
CA CYS A 63 11.59 -25.73 9.36
C CYS A 63 11.05 -24.45 10.01
N GLU A 64 10.86 -23.38 9.23
CA GLU A 64 10.37 -22.09 9.70
C GLU A 64 8.95 -22.17 10.30
N PHE A 65 8.09 -22.98 9.70
CA PHE A 65 6.69 -23.11 10.12
C PHE A 65 6.39 -24.34 11.00
N GLY A 66 7.39 -25.19 11.25
CA GLY A 66 7.27 -26.40 12.09
C GLY A 66 6.67 -27.60 11.38
N TYR A 67 6.95 -27.79 10.08
CA TYR A 67 6.49 -28.90 9.26
C TYR A 67 7.66 -29.61 8.55
N SER A 68 7.49 -30.89 8.23
CA SER A 68 8.51 -31.63 7.46
C SER A 68 8.55 -31.16 5.99
N GLU A 69 9.70 -31.29 5.33
CA GLU A 69 9.83 -31.02 3.90
C GLU A 69 8.80 -31.81 3.07
N LYS A 70 8.61 -33.10 3.41
CA LYS A 70 7.63 -33.97 2.74
C LYS A 70 6.22 -33.40 2.87
N SER A 71 5.84 -32.93 4.06
CA SER A 71 4.52 -32.31 4.28
C SER A 71 4.34 -31.07 3.40
N ILE A 72 5.32 -30.17 3.36
CA ILE A 72 5.27 -28.99 2.49
C ILE A 72 5.15 -29.38 1.02
N ARG A 73 5.89 -30.40 0.58
CA ARG A 73 5.80 -30.91 -0.79
C ARG A 73 4.41 -31.45 -1.13
N ASP A 74 3.82 -32.25 -0.24
CA ASP A 74 2.48 -32.80 -0.41
C ASP A 74 1.41 -31.70 -0.43
N TYR A 75 1.57 -30.66 0.40
CA TYR A 75 0.71 -29.46 0.41
C TYR A 75 0.80 -28.67 -0.90
N GLU A 76 2.02 -28.37 -1.37
CA GLU A 76 2.24 -27.63 -2.62
C GLU A 76 1.83 -28.40 -3.88
N ALA A 77 1.75 -29.72 -3.79
CA ALA A 77 1.28 -30.59 -4.86
C ALA A 77 -0.24 -30.79 -4.84
N GLY A 78 -0.94 -30.31 -3.81
CA GLY A 78 -2.37 -30.57 -3.61
C GLY A 78 -2.69 -32.04 -3.29
N ILE A 79 -1.68 -32.83 -2.90
CA ILE A 79 -1.85 -34.23 -2.50
C ILE A 79 -2.50 -34.31 -1.11
N ARG A 80 -2.19 -33.34 -0.26
CA ARG A 80 -2.74 -33.23 1.10
C ARG A 80 -3.25 -31.81 1.35
N ASP A 81 -4.36 -31.71 2.08
CA ASP A 81 -4.90 -30.42 2.49
C ASP A 81 -3.92 -29.65 3.39
N VAL A 82 -3.87 -28.34 3.18
CA VAL A 82 -3.05 -27.42 3.96
C VAL A 82 -3.70 -27.20 5.33
N PRO A 83 -2.99 -27.45 6.45
CA PRO A 83 -3.54 -27.21 7.77
C PRO A 83 -3.87 -25.73 7.99
N GLY A 84 -5.05 -25.44 8.56
CA GLY A 84 -5.43 -24.06 8.90
C GLY A 84 -4.46 -23.35 9.86
N ALA A 85 -3.76 -24.11 10.69
CA ALA A 85 -2.69 -23.60 11.55
C ALA A 85 -1.49 -23.06 10.74
N LEU A 86 -1.11 -23.70 9.63
CA LEU A 86 -0.05 -23.21 8.74
C LEU A 86 -0.48 -21.91 8.07
N ILE A 87 -1.71 -21.85 7.56
CA ILE A 87 -2.29 -20.63 6.97
C ILE A 87 -2.26 -19.48 7.97
N SER A 88 -2.70 -19.73 9.21
CA SER A 88 -2.74 -18.71 10.27
C SER A 88 -1.34 -18.18 10.60
N LYS A 89 -0.33 -19.07 10.71
CA LYS A 89 1.07 -18.66 10.94
C LYS A 89 1.63 -17.80 9.80
N ILE A 90 1.30 -18.15 8.56
CA ILE A 90 1.72 -17.37 7.38
C ILE A 90 1.10 -15.96 7.43
N LEU A 91 -0.21 -15.85 7.68
CA LEU A 91 -0.90 -14.56 7.71
C LEU A 91 -0.45 -13.67 8.87
N LEU A 92 -0.15 -14.25 10.03
CA LEU A 92 0.35 -13.51 11.20
C LEU A 92 1.72 -12.84 10.95
N ARG A 93 2.48 -13.31 9.95
CA ARG A 93 3.76 -12.69 9.57
C ARG A 93 3.57 -11.34 8.86
N GLY A 94 2.40 -11.10 8.27
CA GLY A 94 2.04 -9.82 7.65
C GLY A 94 2.69 -9.54 6.29
N ASP A 95 3.42 -10.50 5.72
CA ASP A 95 4.10 -10.36 4.42
C ASP A 95 3.27 -10.87 3.23
N THR A 96 2.09 -11.44 3.48
CA THR A 96 1.15 -11.87 2.45
C THR A 96 -0.30 -11.72 2.91
N GLU A 97 -1.19 -11.53 1.95
CA GLU A 97 -2.63 -11.47 2.18
C GLU A 97 -3.32 -12.78 1.80
N LEU A 98 -4.52 -12.99 2.35
CA LEU A 98 -5.31 -14.19 2.12
C LEU A 98 -5.53 -14.45 0.62
N HIS A 99 -5.85 -13.39 -0.14
CA HIS A 99 -6.13 -13.51 -1.58
C HIS A 99 -4.91 -14.03 -2.37
N SER A 100 -3.70 -13.55 -2.03
CA SER A 100 -2.43 -14.01 -2.61
C SER A 100 -2.17 -15.48 -2.28
N LEU A 101 -2.42 -15.89 -1.03
CA LEU A 101 -2.23 -17.26 -0.59
C LEU A 101 -3.19 -18.24 -1.26
N PHE A 102 -4.39 -17.79 -1.64
CA PHE A 102 -5.33 -18.59 -2.43
C PHE A 102 -5.16 -18.45 -3.95
N ASN A 103 -4.13 -17.73 -4.42
CA ASN A 103 -3.87 -17.46 -5.83
C ASN A 103 -5.06 -16.80 -6.56
N VAL A 104 -5.79 -15.92 -5.87
CA VAL A 104 -6.94 -15.21 -6.43
C VAL A 104 -6.67 -13.72 -6.43
N LYS A 105 -7.13 -13.04 -7.49
CA LYS A 105 -7.06 -11.58 -7.57
C LYS A 105 -7.88 -10.97 -6.42
N PRO A 106 -7.37 -9.93 -5.74
CA PRO A 106 -8.14 -9.25 -4.73
C PRO A 106 -9.45 -8.73 -5.33
N ASP A 107 -10.52 -8.77 -4.52
CA ASP A 107 -11.80 -8.22 -4.96
C ASP A 107 -11.63 -6.73 -5.26
N PRO A 108 -12.21 -6.22 -6.37
CA PRO A 108 -12.13 -4.80 -6.67
C PRO A 108 -12.82 -4.00 -5.57
N VAL A 109 -12.13 -2.97 -5.06
CA VAL A 109 -12.68 -2.05 -4.05
C VAL A 109 -14.00 -1.47 -4.58
N PRO A 110 -15.12 -1.62 -3.84
CA PRO A 110 -16.42 -1.10 -4.27
C PRO A 110 -16.36 0.39 -4.64
N ARG A 111 -17.04 0.79 -5.72
CA ARG A 111 -16.95 2.17 -6.24
C ARG A 111 -17.27 3.24 -5.20
N HIS A 112 -18.22 3.00 -4.30
CA HIS A 112 -18.55 3.97 -3.24
C HIS A 112 -17.44 4.10 -2.20
N ILE A 113 -16.74 3.02 -1.86
CA ILE A 113 -15.54 3.04 -1.01
C ILE A 113 -14.40 3.75 -1.75
N LYS A 114 -14.18 3.44 -3.03
CA LYS A 114 -13.19 4.14 -3.86
C LYS A 114 -13.45 5.65 -3.94
N SER A 115 -14.71 6.06 -4.11
CA SER A 115 -15.10 7.47 -4.06
C SER A 115 -14.86 8.09 -2.69
N ALA A 116 -15.14 7.36 -1.59
CA ALA A 116 -14.88 7.85 -0.24
C ALA A 116 -13.38 8.03 0.00
N ILE A 117 -12.53 7.05 -0.36
CA ILE A 117 -11.06 7.14 -0.31
C ILE A 117 -10.59 8.37 -1.09
N PHE A 118 -11.08 8.54 -2.32
CA PHE A 118 -10.68 9.66 -3.16
C PHE A 118 -11.12 11.01 -2.60
N GLN A 119 -12.32 11.10 -2.01
CA GLN A 119 -12.77 12.33 -1.33
C GLN A 119 -11.92 12.63 -0.10
N ARG A 120 -11.57 11.62 0.70
CA ARG A 120 -10.68 11.79 1.86
C ARG A 120 -9.27 12.22 1.44
N PHE A 121 -8.73 11.65 0.37
CA PHE A 121 -7.48 12.10 -0.23
C PHE A 121 -7.55 13.58 -0.69
N LEU A 122 -8.66 13.98 -1.32
CA LEU A 122 -8.89 15.38 -1.72
C LEU A 122 -9.04 16.33 -0.50
N GLU A 123 -9.64 15.86 0.59
CA GLU A 123 -9.75 16.63 1.84
C GLU A 123 -8.38 16.83 2.48
N ALA A 124 -7.60 15.75 2.61
CA ALA A 124 -6.24 15.79 3.12
C ALA A 124 -5.36 16.74 2.30
N THR A 125 -5.34 16.58 0.97
CA THR A 125 -4.55 17.47 0.09
C THR A 125 -4.96 18.94 0.17
N LYS A 126 -6.26 19.26 0.23
CA LYS A 126 -6.73 20.64 0.43
C LYS A 126 -6.32 21.20 1.79
N TYR A 127 -6.33 20.37 2.82
CA TYR A 127 -5.90 20.76 4.16
C TYR A 127 -4.40 21.08 4.19
N PHE A 128 -3.56 20.23 3.59
CA PHE A 128 -2.12 20.46 3.46
C PHE A 128 -1.80 21.74 2.67
N GLN A 129 -2.50 21.98 1.55
CA GLN A 129 -2.35 23.21 0.76
C GLN A 129 -2.68 24.47 1.57
N LYS A 130 -3.74 24.44 2.39
CA LYS A 130 -4.14 25.59 3.23
C LYS A 130 -3.10 25.93 4.30
N LYS A 131 -2.31 24.95 4.74
CA LYS A 131 -1.30 25.09 5.79
C LYS A 131 0.10 25.41 5.25
N ASN A 132 0.25 25.66 3.95
CA ASN A 132 1.52 26.03 3.32
C ASN A 132 2.63 24.97 3.45
N LEU A 133 2.26 23.71 3.68
CA LEU A 133 3.17 22.57 3.63
C LEU A 133 3.40 22.22 2.16
N TYR A 134 4.37 22.91 1.55
CA TYR A 134 4.64 22.82 0.12
C TYR A 134 5.38 21.56 -0.30
N ASP A 135 6.01 20.84 0.63
CA ASP A 135 6.59 19.56 0.29
C ASP A 135 5.56 18.45 0.41
N LEU A 136 4.87 18.21 -0.71
CA LEU A 136 4.09 17.00 -0.98
C LEU A 136 4.91 15.72 -0.73
N PHE A 137 6.24 15.81 -0.67
CA PHE A 137 7.14 14.72 -0.29
C PHE A 137 7.07 14.36 1.19
N ASP A 138 7.00 15.34 2.09
CA ASP A 138 6.94 15.08 3.54
C ASP A 138 5.56 14.55 3.95
N ALA A 139 4.49 14.99 3.29
CA ALA A 139 3.14 14.48 3.52
C ALA A 139 2.84 13.18 2.74
N GLN A 140 3.75 12.72 1.89
CA GLN A 140 3.48 11.60 0.98
C GLN A 140 3.35 10.27 1.72
N GLU A 141 4.20 10.02 2.72
CA GLU A 141 4.13 8.82 3.54
C GLU A 141 2.83 8.77 4.34
N ASP A 142 2.46 9.87 5.00
CA ASP A 142 1.20 9.97 5.76
C ASP A 142 -0.05 9.83 4.86
N ILE A 143 -0.03 10.44 3.68
CA ILE A 143 -1.13 10.31 2.70
C ILE A 143 -1.23 8.88 2.16
N ILE A 144 -0.09 8.22 1.93
CA ILE A 144 -0.04 6.82 1.51
C ILE A 144 -0.53 5.92 2.64
N GLU A 145 -0.13 6.16 3.88
CA GLU A 145 -0.55 5.39 5.06
C GLU A 145 -2.05 5.52 5.30
N ILE A 146 -2.60 6.74 5.29
CA ILE A 146 -4.05 6.98 5.37
C ILE A 146 -4.78 6.31 4.19
N GLY A 147 -4.22 6.36 2.98
CA GLY A 147 -4.76 5.69 1.81
C GLY A 147 -4.77 4.16 1.94
N PHE A 148 -3.71 3.59 2.50
CA PHE A 148 -3.54 2.16 2.76
C PHE A 148 -4.52 1.68 3.85
N GLU A 149 -4.64 2.42 4.94
CA GLU A 149 -5.57 2.12 6.02
C GLU A 149 -7.04 2.20 5.58
N LEU A 150 -7.41 3.19 4.77
CA LEU A 150 -8.77 3.27 4.22
C LEU A 150 -9.09 2.12 3.25
N GLN A 151 -8.07 1.58 2.57
CA GLN A 151 -8.18 0.43 1.69
C GLN A 151 -8.29 -0.90 2.46
N HIS A 152 -7.57 -1.04 3.58
CA HIS A 152 -7.52 -2.27 4.39
C HIS A 152 -8.61 -2.38 5.46
N PHE A 153 -8.96 -1.27 6.12
CA PHE A 153 -9.91 -1.28 7.24
C PHE A 153 -11.35 -0.96 6.82
N GLY A 154 -11.60 -0.61 5.55
CA GLY A 154 -12.95 -0.41 5.06
C GLY A 154 -13.74 0.63 5.86
N ALA A 155 -13.22 1.86 5.94
CA ALA A 155 -13.92 3.01 6.51
C ALA A 155 -14.68 2.70 7.82
N ILE A 156 -13.99 2.13 8.81
CA ILE A 156 -14.58 1.91 10.14
C ILE A 156 -14.75 3.28 10.80
N GLN A 157 -16.01 3.75 10.78
CA GLN A 157 -16.64 4.84 11.53
C GLN A 157 -15.92 6.20 11.57
N ASP A 158 -16.62 7.23 11.09
CA ASP A 158 -16.20 8.64 10.90
C ASP A 158 -15.44 9.32 12.07
N SER A 159 -15.53 8.83 13.30
CA SER A 159 -14.84 9.43 14.46
C SER A 159 -13.42 8.91 14.67
N VAL A 160 -13.17 7.61 14.46
CA VAL A 160 -11.88 6.98 14.82
C VAL A 160 -10.75 7.47 13.92
N VAL A 161 -11.04 7.68 12.63
CA VAL A 161 -10.06 8.21 11.67
C VAL A 161 -9.75 9.68 11.96
N ARG A 162 -10.76 10.48 12.30
CA ARG A 162 -10.57 11.90 12.64
C ARG A 162 -9.70 12.05 13.88
N ASP A 163 -10.02 11.32 14.95
CA ASP A 163 -9.29 11.40 16.21
C ASP A 163 -7.83 10.91 16.05
N ARG A 164 -7.59 9.95 15.16
CA ARG A 164 -6.23 9.44 14.88
C ARG A 164 -5.41 10.33 13.96
N VAL A 165 -6.03 10.96 12.96
CA VAL A 165 -5.37 12.01 12.17
C VAL A 165 -4.97 13.18 13.07
N GLU A 166 -5.84 13.55 14.01
CA GLU A 166 -5.53 14.58 15.01
C GLU A 166 -4.38 14.13 15.95
N GLN A 167 -4.34 12.87 16.38
CA GLN A 167 -3.24 12.33 17.20
C GLN A 167 -1.91 12.25 16.44
N ALA A 168 -1.91 11.79 15.20
CA ALA A 168 -0.71 11.76 14.35
C ALA A 168 -0.18 13.19 14.15
N TRP A 169 -1.09 14.13 13.92
CA TRP A 169 -0.76 15.56 13.80
C TRP A 169 -0.20 16.16 15.09
N GLN A 170 -0.77 15.85 16.26
CA GLN A 170 -0.20 16.26 17.56
C GLN A 170 1.22 15.70 17.76
N GLY A 171 1.47 14.49 17.28
CA GLY A 171 2.83 13.92 17.23
C GLY A 171 3.77 14.74 16.36
N ILE A 172 3.33 15.13 15.17
CA ILE A 172 4.10 15.95 14.23
C ILE A 172 4.33 17.36 14.79
N GLU A 173 3.31 18.05 15.32
CA GLU A 173 3.46 19.36 15.97
C GLU A 173 4.44 19.32 17.14
N ALA A 174 4.35 18.29 18.00
CA ALA A 174 5.31 18.09 19.08
C ALA A 174 6.74 17.83 18.56
N MET A 175 6.91 17.18 17.41
CA MET A 175 8.21 17.00 16.76
C MET A 175 8.76 18.33 16.20
N TYR A 176 7.91 19.20 15.66
CA TYR A 176 8.33 20.52 15.17
C TYR A 176 8.68 21.49 16.31
N GLU A 177 7.92 21.48 17.41
CA GLU A 177 8.16 22.36 18.56
C GLU A 177 9.39 21.94 19.38
N ASN A 178 9.65 20.64 19.49
CA ASN A 178 10.78 20.11 20.27
C ASN A 178 12.03 19.80 19.42
N GLY A 179 11.97 20.06 18.11
CA GLY A 179 13.00 19.69 17.14
C GLY A 179 12.90 18.21 16.74
N TRP A 180 12.92 17.95 15.43
CA TRP A 180 12.85 16.60 14.89
C TRP A 180 14.10 15.80 15.33
N PRO A 181 13.97 14.62 15.97
CA PRO A 181 15.12 13.83 16.44
C PRO A 181 16.15 13.48 15.36
N GLY A 182 15.77 13.58 14.08
CA GLY A 182 16.63 13.31 12.92
C GLY A 182 17.23 14.56 12.25
N TYR A 183 16.72 15.77 12.52
CA TYR A 183 17.23 17.01 11.87
C TYR A 183 18.33 17.73 12.65
N ALA A 184 18.53 17.44 13.93
CA ALA A 184 19.62 18.05 14.71
C ALA A 184 21.03 17.72 14.15
N ASN A 185 21.16 16.73 13.26
CA ASN A 185 22.43 16.27 12.68
C ASN A 185 22.58 16.57 11.18
N LEU A 186 21.57 17.13 10.50
CA LEU A 186 21.61 17.31 9.03
C LEU A 186 22.64 18.36 8.58
N GLU A 187 22.88 19.41 9.39
CA GLU A 187 23.97 20.36 9.11
C GLU A 187 25.36 19.69 9.13
N TRP A 188 25.56 18.66 9.96
CA TRP A 188 26.83 17.92 10.01
C TRP A 188 26.98 16.96 8.82
N GLU A 189 25.89 16.40 8.32
CA GLU A 189 25.90 15.52 7.15
C GLU A 189 26.12 16.29 5.84
N GLU A 190 25.53 17.47 5.69
CA GLU A 190 25.78 18.36 4.54
C GLU A 190 27.24 18.82 4.49
N GLU A 191 27.81 19.20 5.64
CA GLU A 191 29.21 19.62 5.73
C GLU A 191 30.18 18.44 5.46
N ALA A 192 29.84 17.23 5.90
CA ALA A 192 30.59 16.02 5.61
C ALA A 192 30.56 15.64 4.13
N LEU A 193 29.38 15.72 3.49
CA LEU A 193 29.20 15.47 2.07
C LEU A 193 29.97 16.48 1.21
N ALA A 194 29.92 17.77 1.59
CA ALA A 194 30.69 18.82 0.93
C ALA A 194 32.20 18.57 1.01
N LYS A 195 32.71 18.18 2.19
CA LYS A 195 34.12 17.80 2.40
C LYS A 195 34.52 16.58 1.55
N GLN A 196 33.62 15.60 1.39
CA GLN A 196 33.86 14.43 0.56
C GLN A 196 33.98 14.80 -0.93
N ILE A 197 33.05 15.59 -1.46
CA ILE A 197 33.05 16.06 -2.86
C ILE A 197 34.32 16.88 -3.16
N GLU A 198 34.69 17.79 -2.26
CA GLU A 198 35.93 18.58 -2.36
C GLU A 198 37.17 17.65 -2.42
N SER A 199 37.21 16.60 -1.59
CA SER A 199 38.32 15.65 -1.57
C SER A 199 38.48 14.87 -2.89
N GLU A 200 37.37 14.49 -3.51
CA GLU A 200 37.35 13.77 -4.79
C GLU A 200 37.76 14.68 -5.96
N ARG A 201 37.30 15.94 -5.95
CA ARG A 201 37.78 16.97 -6.89
C ARG A 201 39.30 17.16 -6.79
N ARG A 202 39.86 17.17 -5.58
CA ARG A 202 41.32 17.28 -5.38
C ARG A 202 42.04 16.02 -5.88
N ARG A 203 41.50 14.83 -5.66
CA ARG A 203 42.09 13.56 -6.15
C ARG A 203 42.13 13.51 -7.69
N THR A 204 41.03 13.86 -8.35
CA THR A 204 40.93 13.88 -9.82
C THR A 204 41.88 14.91 -10.44
N LEU A 205 41.98 16.12 -9.86
CA LEU A 205 42.96 17.13 -10.28
C LEU A 205 44.41 16.65 -10.15
N ARG A 206 44.75 15.96 -9.04
CA ARG A 206 46.09 15.38 -8.83
C ARG A 206 46.40 14.30 -9.88
N GLN A 207 45.44 13.43 -10.20
CA GLN A 207 45.61 12.41 -11.24
C GLN A 207 45.84 13.04 -12.61
N ARG A 208 45.05 14.05 -12.99
CA ARG A 208 45.23 14.79 -14.25
C ARG A 208 46.62 15.42 -14.37
N ARG A 209 47.13 16.04 -13.30
CA ARG A 209 48.48 16.61 -13.26
C ARG A 209 49.57 15.55 -13.41
N LYS A 210 49.44 14.39 -12.76
CA LYS A 210 50.38 13.26 -12.91
C LYS A 210 50.39 12.71 -14.34
N ASN A 211 49.22 12.57 -14.95
CA ASN A 211 49.10 12.10 -16.34
C ASN A 211 49.73 13.10 -17.32
N LYS A 212 49.50 14.42 -17.15
CA LYS A 212 50.11 15.47 -17.97
C LYS A 212 51.65 15.47 -17.88
N LYS A 213 52.22 15.27 -16.68
CA LYS A 213 53.68 15.15 -16.51
C LYS A 213 54.24 13.91 -17.22
N ARG A 214 53.56 12.76 -17.14
CA ARG A 214 53.97 11.52 -17.81
C ARG A 214 53.94 11.63 -19.34
N THR A 215 52.96 12.36 -19.89
CA THR A 215 52.89 12.59 -21.34
C THR A 215 53.97 13.56 -21.82
N SER A 216 54.34 14.57 -21.02
CA SER A 216 55.39 15.53 -21.39
C SER A 216 56.83 15.01 -21.26
N GLN A 217 57.07 13.88 -20.58
CA GLN A 217 58.40 13.23 -20.50
C GLN A 217 58.64 12.21 -21.62
N LYS A 218 57.62 11.89 -22.43
CA LYS A 218 57.71 10.93 -23.54
C LYS A 218 57.96 11.59 -24.91
N PHE A 219 58.04 12.91 -24.94
CA PHE A 219 58.42 13.74 -26.09
C PHE A 219 59.67 14.52 -25.71
#